data_AF-J3AHQ9-F1
#
_entry.id   AF-J3AHQ9-F1
#
_cell.length_a   1.000
_cell.length_b   1.000
_cell.length_c   1.000
_cell.angle_alpha   90.00
_cell.angle_beta   90.00
_cell.angle_gamma   90.00
#
_symmetry.space_group_name_H-M   'P 1'
#
loop_
_entity.id
_entity.type
_entity.pdbx_description
1 polymer ?
#
loop_
_entity_poly.entity_id
_entity_poly.type
_entity_poly.pdbx_seq_one_letter_code
_entity_poly.pdbx_strand_id
1 'polypeptide(L)' 'MNNQNSTDSDGIESPTEDLDEQEIFFSIDQSEIDRLKIKAGQQVSYELCRGDNGRHYAINLEVVDVQEN' A
#
# COMPACT_ATOMS: atom_id res chain seq x y z
N MET A 1 -21.89 16.94 44.82
CA MET A 1 -21.77 16.26 43.50
C MET A 1 -20.66 16.99 42.77
N ASN A 2 -19.45 16.41 42.73
CA ASN A 2 -18.27 17.04 42.14
C ASN A 2 -17.69 16.16 41.03
N ASN A 3 -17.97 16.61 39.81
CA ASN A 3 -17.13 16.73 38.62
C ASN A 3 -15.98 15.72 38.43
N GLN A 4 -16.29 14.72 37.60
CA GLN A 4 -15.58 14.31 36.38
C GLN A 4 -14.09 14.72 36.26
N ASN A 5 -13.20 13.75 36.48
CA ASN A 5 -11.90 13.67 35.82
C ASN A 5 -11.57 12.21 35.53
N SER A 6 -12.12 11.71 34.43
CA SER A 6 -11.63 10.49 33.78
C SER A 6 -11.14 10.92 32.42
N THR A 7 -9.87 11.27 32.33
CA THR A 7 -9.13 11.31 31.06
C THR A 7 -9.05 9.87 30.56
N ASP A 8 -10.09 9.42 29.86
CA ASP A 8 -9.99 8.27 28.99
C ASP A 8 -9.06 8.69 27.85
N SER A 9 -7.85 8.15 27.92
CA SER A 9 -6.88 8.22 26.85
C SER A 9 -7.44 7.35 25.75
N ASP A 10 -8.20 7.97 24.85
CA ASP A 10 -8.67 7.35 23.61
C ASP A 10 -7.41 7.12 22.76
N GLY A 11 -6.73 6.01 23.04
CA GLY A 11 -5.70 5.47 22.18
C GLY A 11 -6.40 5.17 20.87
N ILE A 12 -6.26 6.08 19.91
CA ILE A 12 -6.66 5.86 18.54
C ILE A 12 -5.72 4.77 18.01
N GLU A 13 -6.03 3.52 18.32
CA GLU A 13 -5.49 2.37 17.63
C GLU A 13 -6.11 2.43 16.24
N SER A 14 -5.44 3.13 15.32
CA SER A 14 -5.78 3.05 13.91
C SER A 14 -5.88 1.57 13.58
N PRO A 15 -7.03 1.07 13.08
CA PRO A 15 -7.09 -0.29 12.60
C PRO A 15 -6.09 -0.35 11.46
N THR A 16 -4.96 -1.02 11.69
CA THR A 16 -4.19 -1.59 10.59
C THR A 16 -5.13 -2.62 10.01
N GLU A 17 -5.91 -2.22 9.01
CA GLU A 17 -6.65 -3.16 8.17
C GLU A 17 -5.63 -4.24 7.81
N ASP A 18 -5.87 -5.46 8.27
CA ASP A 18 -5.18 -6.66 7.81
C ASP A 18 -5.56 -6.82 6.32
N LEU A 19 -5.01 -5.94 5.49
CA LEU A 19 -5.01 -6.11 4.05
C LEU A 19 -4.20 -7.39 3.85
N ASP A 20 -4.88 -8.47 3.49
CA ASP A 20 -4.26 -9.75 3.14
C ASP A 20 -2.98 -9.45 2.36
N GLU A 21 -1.82 -9.65 3.01
CA GLU A 21 -0.51 -9.36 2.44
C GLU A 21 -0.22 -10.40 1.35
N GLN A 22 -0.88 -10.23 0.20
CA GLN A 22 -0.69 -11.08 -0.95
C GLN A 22 0.54 -10.59 -1.71
N GLU A 23 1.60 -11.38 -1.71
CA GLU A 23 2.75 -11.13 -2.58
C GLU A 23 2.31 -11.22 -4.06
N ILE A 24 2.31 -10.08 -4.75
CA ILE A 24 2.03 -10.00 -6.18
C ILE A 24 3.34 -10.00 -6.95
N PHE A 25 3.59 -11.07 -7.72
CA PHE A 25 4.71 -11.13 -8.65
C PHE A 25 4.33 -10.44 -9.95
N PHE A 26 5.03 -9.37 -10.30
CA PHE A 26 4.88 -8.69 -11.58
C PHE A 26 6.18 -8.74 -12.38
N SER A 27 6.04 -8.86 -13.70
CA SER A 27 7.15 -8.75 -14.65
C SER A 27 6.92 -7.46 -15.41
N ILE A 28 7.62 -6.39 -15.03
CA ILE A 28 7.63 -5.13 -15.78
C ILE A 28 8.88 -5.07 -16.64
N ASP A 29 8.76 -4.44 -17.80
CA ASP A 29 9.92 -4.20 -18.67
C ASP A 29 10.99 -3.41 -17.92
N GLN A 30 12.26 -3.79 -18.08
CA GLN A 30 13.37 -3.11 -17.42
C GLN A 30 13.37 -1.59 -17.69
N SER A 31 12.96 -1.17 -18.89
CA SER A 31 12.85 0.25 -19.24
C SER A 31 11.80 1.02 -18.43
N GLU A 32 10.76 0.35 -17.94
CA GLU A 32 9.73 0.93 -17.07
C GLU A 32 10.23 0.98 -15.63
N ILE A 33 10.96 -0.06 -15.16
CA ILE A 33 11.63 -0.08 -13.85
C ILE A 33 12.57 1.13 -13.72
N ASP A 34 13.43 1.33 -14.72
CA ASP A 34 14.45 2.40 -14.70
C ASP A 34 13.80 3.79 -14.70
N ARG A 35 12.60 3.92 -15.27
CA ARG A 35 11.81 5.15 -15.27
C ARG A 35 11.13 5.40 -13.92
N LEU A 36 10.50 4.38 -13.35
CA LEU A 36 9.74 4.50 -12.09
C LEU A 36 10.65 4.59 -10.85
N LYS A 37 11.89 4.09 -10.92
CA LYS A 37 12.88 4.13 -9.83
C LYS A 37 12.32 3.67 -8.47
N ILE A 38 11.46 2.65 -8.51
CA ILE A 38 10.81 2.09 -7.32
C ILE A 38 11.88 1.53 -6.37
N LYS A 39 11.77 1.83 -5.08
CA LYS A 39 12.63 1.29 -4.02
C LYS A 39 11.83 0.39 -3.10
N ALA A 40 12.52 -0.54 -2.43
CA ALA A 40 11.92 -1.34 -1.38
C ALA A 40 11.36 -0.43 -0.27
N GLY A 41 10.15 -0.72 0.20
CA GLY A 41 9.44 0.08 1.20
C GLY A 41 8.70 1.30 0.63
N GLN A 42 8.75 1.53 -0.68
CA GLN A 42 8.01 2.60 -1.34
C GLN A 42 6.59 2.15 -1.66
N GLN A 43 5.61 3.01 -1.36
CA GLN A 43 4.22 2.75 -1.71
C GLN A 43 4.00 2.97 -3.21
N VAL A 44 3.27 2.05 -3.83
CA VAL A 44 2.93 2.10 -5.26
C VAL A 44 1.44 1.81 -5.44
N SER A 45 0.85 2.42 -6.46
CA SER A 45 -0.46 2.05 -6.97
C SER A 45 -0.27 1.16 -8.18
N TYR A 46 -1.17 0.19 -8.33
CA TYR A 46 -1.17 -0.73 -9.46
C TYR A 46 -2.59 -1.22 -9.73
N GLU A 47 -2.81 -1.70 -10.95
CA GLU A 47 -4.02 -2.42 -11.32
C GLU A 47 -3.72 -3.91 -11.44
N LEU A 48 -4.61 -4.76 -10.92
CA LEU A 48 -4.47 -6.20 -11.01
C LEU A 48 -5.10 -6.72 -12.31
N CYS A 49 -4.29 -7.33 -13.16
CA CYS A 49 -4.74 -7.96 -14.40
C CYS A 49 -4.53 -9.47 -14.33
N ARG A 50 -5.53 -10.25 -14.77
CA ARG A 50 -5.40 -11.71 -14.88
C ARG A 50 -4.89 -12.08 -16.27
N GLY A 51 -3.69 -12.63 -16.34
CA GLY A 51 -3.11 -13.11 -17.59
C GLY A 51 -3.72 -14.44 -18.04
N ASP A 52 -3.55 -14.76 -19.32
CA ASP A 52 -4.10 -15.97 -19.95
C ASP A 52 -3.57 -17.28 -19.35
N ASN A 53 -2.42 -17.23 -18.67
CA ASN A 53 -1.85 -18.35 -17.92
C ASN A 53 -2.46 -18.53 -16.52
N GLY A 54 -3.50 -17.77 -16.17
CA GLY A 54 -4.20 -17.82 -14.90
C GLY A 54 -3.49 -17.11 -13.74
N ARG A 55 -2.35 -16.46 -13.98
CA ARG A 55 -1.64 -15.68 -12.96
C ARG A 55 -2.13 -14.24 -12.94
N HIS A 56 -2.07 -13.59 -11.78
CA HIS A 56 -2.31 -12.16 -11.66
C HIS A 56 -1.01 -11.40 -11.84
N TYR A 57 -1.12 -10.24 -12.48
CA TYR A 57 -0.03 -9.33 -12.81
C TYR A 57 -0.42 -7.93 -12.36
N ALA A 58 0.54 -7.20 -11.79
CA ALA A 58 0.38 -5.78 -11.60
C ALA A 58 0.70 -5.06 -12.92
N ILE A 59 -0.22 -4.21 -13.37
CA ILE A 59 -0.07 -3.31 -14.53
C ILE A 59 -0.29 -1.87 -14.06
N ASN A 60 0.09 -0.90 -14.90
CA ASN A 60 -0.03 0.54 -14.58
C ASN A 60 0.59 0.88 -13.21
N LEU A 61 1.82 0.39 -12.97
CA LEU A 61 2.52 0.72 -11.72
C LEU A 61 2.87 2.20 -11.70
N GLU A 62 2.44 2.88 -10.65
CA GLU A 62 2.78 4.26 -10.39
C GLU A 62 3.32 4.39 -8.96
N VAL A 63 4.35 5.21 -8.79
CA VAL A 63 4.86 5.55 -7.47
C VAL A 63 3.88 6.51 -6.82
N VAL A 64 3.34 6.13 -5.67
CA VAL A 64 2.56 7.05 -4.85
C VAL A 64 3.57 7.83 -4.01
N ASP A 65 3.80 9.09 -4.38
CA ASP A 65 4.58 10.01 -3.56
C ASP A 65 3.73 10.34 -2.33
N VAL A 66 4.00 9.66 -1.22
CA VAL A 66 3.33 9.93 0.04
C VAL A 66 3.90 11.26 0.53
N GLN A 67 3.23 12.36 0.19
CA GLN A 67 3.53 13.66 0.79
C GLN A 67 3.18 13.53 2.28
N GLU A 68 4.19 13.29 3.12
CA GLU A 68 4.07 13.44 4.56
C GLU A 68 3.58 14.87 4.84
N ASN A 69 2.35 14.96 5.36
CA ASN A 69 1.68 16.22 5.63
C ASN A 69 1.56 16.46 7.14
#